data_AF-A0A9P6D8N8-F1
#
_entry.id   AF-A0A9P6D8N8-F1
#
_cell.length_a   1.000
_cell.length_b   1.000
_cell.length_c   1.000
_cell.angle_alpha   90.00
_cell.angle_beta   90.00
_cell.angle_gamma   90.00
#
_symmetry.space_group_name_H-M   'P 1'
#
loop_
_entity.id
_entity.type
_entity.pdbx_description
1 polymer ?
#
loop_
_entity_poly.entity_id
_entity_poly.type
_entity_poly.pdbx_seq_one_letter_code
_entity_poly.pdbx_strand_id
1 'polypeptide(L)'
;MGVDVWGRGSHGGGGLGCYRAIENIAPESLGLSVALFGQAWTWETEQDKFGFSWEHWWAYERTLWVGPPGEEEVKVPEAPRRQGEDECLHGPFAPLSSFFTRKAPPNPAKLAFHTTFSPGVGRAWFVNGEEKSSQPTGWTDIDKQCSIGDMVWPKPELVWEDEGYNERDPIALAELCMEDAWNGGSSLRLIVSTHTSDADDASFRQASVPSNAVRMA
;
A
#
# COMPACT_ATOMS: atom_id res chain seq x y z
N MET A 1 14.21 -17.98 5.29
CA MET A 1 13.18 -18.70 6.05
C MET A 1 11.85 -18.56 5.32
N GLY A 2 11.12 -19.65 5.14
CA GLY A 2 9.82 -19.65 4.46
C GLY A 2 8.68 -19.29 5.40
N VAL A 3 7.69 -18.53 4.92
CA VAL A 3 6.45 -18.20 5.63
C VAL A 3 5.28 -18.56 4.71
N ASP A 4 4.43 -19.51 5.11
CA ASP A 4 3.18 -19.83 4.38
C ASP A 4 2.10 -18.82 4.75
N VAL A 5 1.81 -17.92 3.82
CA VAL A 5 0.80 -16.87 3.98
C VAL A 5 -0.60 -17.48 4.07
N TRP A 6 -0.82 -18.71 3.59
CA TRP A 6 -2.11 -19.39 3.82
C TRP A 6 -2.30 -19.89 5.26
N GLY A 7 -1.24 -19.92 6.08
CA GLY A 7 -1.36 -20.27 7.48
C GLY A 7 -1.52 -21.76 7.78
N ARG A 8 -1.28 -22.67 6.82
CA ARG A 8 -1.51 -24.11 6.99
C ARG A 8 -0.46 -24.73 7.91
N GLY A 9 -0.69 -24.64 9.22
CA GLY A 9 0.25 -25.08 10.24
C GLY A 9 1.44 -24.13 10.43
N SER A 10 1.30 -22.86 10.03
CA SER A 10 2.35 -21.85 10.20
C SER A 10 2.21 -21.07 11.50
N HIS A 11 3.35 -20.69 12.07
CA HIS A 11 3.41 -19.76 13.19
C HIS A 11 2.65 -18.47 12.83
N GLY A 12 1.80 -17.98 13.74
CA GLY A 12 1.02 -16.76 13.50
C GLY A 12 -0.21 -16.92 12.62
N GLY A 13 -0.51 -18.11 12.08
CA GLY A 13 -1.79 -18.41 11.41
C GLY A 13 -1.93 -17.88 9.97
N GLY A 14 -0.87 -17.32 9.38
CA GLY A 14 -0.91 -16.79 8.01
C GLY A 14 -1.75 -15.52 7.87
N GLY A 15 -2.14 -15.18 6.65
CA GLY A 15 -2.87 -13.98 6.29
C GLY A 15 -2.23 -12.71 6.85
N LEU A 16 -3.05 -11.84 7.47
CA LEU A 16 -2.55 -10.68 8.20
C LEU A 16 -1.80 -11.04 9.49
N GLY A 17 -1.79 -12.30 9.92
CA GLY A 17 -0.99 -12.80 11.05
C GLY A 17 0.41 -13.29 10.67
N CYS A 18 0.77 -13.29 9.39
CA CYS A 18 2.09 -13.76 8.94
C CYS A 18 3.27 -12.92 9.46
N TYR A 19 3.03 -11.66 9.86
CA TYR A 19 4.04 -10.80 10.51
C TYR A 19 4.63 -11.45 11.78
N ARG A 20 3.82 -12.22 12.52
CA ARG A 20 4.24 -12.93 13.74
C ARG A 20 5.34 -13.95 13.45
N ALA A 21 5.28 -14.62 12.31
CA ALA A 21 6.34 -15.54 11.86
C ALA A 21 7.61 -14.78 11.46
N ILE A 22 7.45 -13.62 10.80
CA ILE A 22 8.57 -12.79 10.33
C ILE A 22 9.31 -12.15 11.51
N GLU A 23 8.58 -11.69 12.51
CA GLU A 23 9.12 -11.18 13.77
C GLU A 23 10.05 -12.22 14.42
N ASN A 24 9.62 -13.49 14.49
CA ASN A 24 10.45 -14.58 15.02
C ASN A 24 11.63 -14.96 14.11
N ILE A 25 11.52 -14.79 12.79
CA ILE A 25 12.66 -14.95 11.87
C ILE A 25 13.70 -13.84 12.10
N ALA A 26 13.27 -12.67 12.57
CA ALA A 26 14.11 -11.52 12.89
C ALA A 26 15.10 -11.17 11.76
N PRO A 27 14.61 -10.88 10.53
CA PRO A 27 15.45 -10.77 9.33
C PRO A 27 16.55 -9.72 9.45
N GLU A 28 16.26 -8.57 10.07
CA GLU A 28 17.23 -7.49 10.26
C GLU A 28 18.33 -7.86 11.26
N SER A 29 17.96 -8.35 12.45
CA SER A 29 18.92 -8.63 13.53
C SER A 29 19.76 -9.89 13.28
N LEU A 30 19.20 -10.89 12.59
CA LEU A 30 19.89 -12.13 12.25
C LEU A 30 20.48 -12.14 10.84
N GLY A 31 20.25 -11.11 10.04
CA GLY A 31 20.71 -11.03 8.65
C GLY A 31 20.09 -12.10 7.74
N LEU A 32 18.89 -12.58 8.09
CA LEU A 32 18.18 -13.62 7.34
C LEU A 32 17.24 -13.03 6.30
N SER A 33 16.97 -13.79 5.24
CA SER A 33 15.93 -13.45 4.27
C SER A 33 14.62 -14.19 4.57
N VAL A 34 13.51 -13.59 4.20
CA VAL A 34 12.16 -14.18 4.25
C VAL A 34 11.72 -14.55 2.83
N ALA A 35 11.14 -15.72 2.67
CA ALA A 35 10.48 -16.16 1.44
C ALA A 35 8.99 -16.39 1.74
N LEU A 36 8.12 -15.63 1.11
CA LEU A 36 6.67 -15.80 1.26
C LEU A 36 6.18 -16.90 0.32
N PHE A 37 5.39 -17.83 0.85
CA PHE A 37 4.73 -18.88 0.08
C PHE A 37 3.22 -18.62 0.06
N GLY A 38 2.62 -18.60 -1.13
CA GLY A 38 1.20 -18.33 -1.29
C GLY A 38 0.81 -16.86 -1.14
N GLN A 39 1.67 -15.95 -1.62
CA GLN A 39 1.46 -14.50 -1.52
C GLN A 39 0.24 -13.98 -2.27
N ALA A 40 -0.36 -14.78 -3.16
CA ALA A 40 -1.63 -14.47 -3.82
C ALA A 40 -2.85 -14.57 -2.88
N TRP A 41 -2.65 -14.92 -1.60
CA TRP A 41 -3.70 -15.12 -0.60
C TRP A 41 -4.73 -13.99 -0.56
N THR A 42 -4.32 -12.72 -0.58
CA THR A 42 -5.23 -11.55 -0.57
C THR A 42 -6.18 -11.51 -1.76
N TRP A 43 -5.74 -11.99 -2.93
CA TRP A 43 -6.57 -12.14 -4.11
C TRP A 43 -7.47 -13.38 -3.97
N GLU A 44 -6.85 -14.53 -3.71
CA GLU A 44 -7.51 -15.84 -3.70
C GLU A 44 -8.60 -15.95 -2.62
N THR A 45 -8.51 -15.19 -1.52
CA THR A 45 -9.55 -15.14 -0.48
C THR A 45 -10.66 -14.12 -0.73
N GLU A 46 -10.48 -13.17 -1.65
CA GLU A 46 -11.43 -12.07 -1.87
C GLU A 46 -12.20 -12.18 -3.18
N GLN A 47 -11.60 -12.70 -4.26
CA GLN A 47 -12.16 -12.66 -5.62
C GLN A 47 -13.60 -13.21 -5.75
N ASP A 48 -13.96 -14.24 -4.95
CA ASP A 48 -15.25 -14.93 -5.02
C ASP A 48 -16.27 -14.43 -3.98
N LYS A 49 -15.91 -13.43 -3.16
CA LYS A 49 -16.80 -12.90 -2.12
C LYS A 49 -17.86 -11.97 -2.71
N PHE A 50 -19.05 -12.00 -2.11
CA PHE A 50 -20.10 -11.03 -2.45
C PHE A 50 -19.62 -9.60 -2.14
N GLY A 51 -19.82 -8.69 -3.10
CA GLY A 51 -19.37 -7.30 -2.98
C GLY A 51 -17.90 -7.08 -3.33
N PHE A 52 -17.23 -8.07 -3.93
CA PHE A 52 -15.88 -7.91 -4.45
C PHE A 52 -15.78 -6.68 -5.38
N SER A 53 -14.71 -5.92 -5.19
CA SER A 53 -14.27 -4.86 -6.10
C SER A 53 -12.76 -4.79 -6.12
N TRP A 54 -12.19 -4.26 -7.20
CA TRP A 54 -10.75 -4.08 -7.34
C TRP A 54 -10.16 -3.16 -6.27
N GLU A 55 -10.92 -2.14 -5.84
CA GLU A 55 -10.57 -1.22 -4.77
C GLU A 55 -10.56 -1.91 -3.41
N HIS A 56 -11.52 -2.81 -3.16
CA HIS A 56 -11.55 -3.63 -1.94
C HIS A 56 -10.33 -4.55 -1.88
N TRP A 57 -10.04 -5.27 -2.97
CA TRP A 57 -8.83 -6.08 -3.06
C TRP A 57 -7.56 -5.24 -2.86
N TRP A 58 -7.46 -4.09 -3.52
CA TRP A 58 -6.31 -3.20 -3.37
C TRP A 58 -6.13 -2.72 -1.92
N ALA A 59 -7.21 -2.34 -1.24
CA ALA A 59 -7.15 -1.96 0.17
C ALA A 59 -6.69 -3.12 1.06
N TYR A 60 -7.10 -4.35 0.76
CA TYR A 60 -6.69 -5.55 1.48
C TYR A 60 -5.22 -5.90 1.24
N GLU A 61 -4.78 -5.86 -0.02
CA GLU A 61 -3.39 -6.05 -0.43
C GLU A 61 -2.47 -5.02 0.23
N ARG A 62 -2.83 -3.74 0.16
CA ARG A 62 -2.11 -2.65 0.81
C ARG A 62 -1.98 -2.88 2.32
N THR A 63 -3.05 -3.32 2.98
CA THR A 63 -3.03 -3.58 4.43
C THR A 63 -1.95 -4.59 4.79
N LEU A 64 -1.84 -5.70 4.06
CA LEU A 64 -0.79 -6.71 4.27
C LEU A 64 0.62 -6.12 4.10
N TRP A 65 0.87 -5.42 2.99
CA TRP A 65 2.22 -5.01 2.61
C TRP A 65 2.73 -3.76 3.31
N VAL A 66 1.90 -2.72 3.40
CA VAL A 66 2.31 -1.38 3.85
C VAL A 66 1.42 -0.81 4.95
N GLY A 67 0.32 -1.49 5.28
CA GLY A 67 -0.55 -1.12 6.40
C GLY A 67 -1.75 -0.26 5.98
N PRO A 68 -2.66 0.02 6.94
CA PRO A 68 -3.81 0.89 6.71
C PRO A 68 -3.37 2.37 6.66
N PRO A 69 -4.16 3.25 6.01
CA PRO A 69 -3.83 4.68 5.86
C PRO A 69 -4.00 5.48 7.16
N GLY A 70 -4.60 4.89 8.19
CA GLY A 70 -4.86 5.52 9.49
C GLY A 70 -4.49 4.61 10.66
N GLU A 71 -4.86 5.04 11.87
CA GLU A 71 -4.55 4.33 13.12
C GLU A 71 -5.55 3.22 13.47
N GLU A 72 -6.35 2.79 12.49
CA GLU A 72 -7.34 1.72 12.70
C GLU A 72 -6.64 0.40 13.07
N GLU A 73 -7.14 -0.24 14.13
CA GLU A 73 -6.62 -1.52 14.56
C GLU A 73 -6.95 -2.60 13.53
N VAL A 74 -5.90 -3.21 12.97
CA VAL A 74 -6.03 -4.35 12.06
C VAL A 74 -6.34 -5.60 12.87
N LYS A 75 -7.55 -6.14 12.69
CA LYS A 75 -7.98 -7.37 13.35
C LYS A 75 -7.27 -8.59 12.77
N VAL A 76 -6.40 -9.19 13.57
CA VAL A 76 -5.71 -10.43 13.23
C VAL A 76 -6.33 -11.57 14.04
N PRO A 77 -6.94 -12.58 13.40
CA PRO A 77 -7.46 -13.75 14.10
C PRO A 77 -6.36 -14.47 14.88
N GLU A 78 -6.72 -15.00 16.05
CA GLU A 78 -5.80 -15.83 16.83
C GLU A 78 -5.45 -17.13 16.08
N ALA A 79 -4.18 -17.48 16.12
CA ALA A 79 -3.70 -18.70 15.47
C ALA A 79 -4.11 -19.93 16.31
N PRO A 80 -4.55 -21.04 15.68
CA PRO A 80 -4.88 -22.24 16.42
C PRO A 80 -3.64 -22.79 17.13
N ARG A 81 -3.74 -22.95 18.45
CA ARG A 81 -2.68 -23.51 19.29
C ARG A 81 -2.85 -25.01 19.49
N ARG A 82 -1.74 -25.74 19.57
CA ARG A 82 -1.75 -27.13 19.99
C ARG A 82 -2.03 -27.23 21.48
N GLN A 83 -2.62 -28.35 21.91
CA GLN A 83 -2.89 -28.57 23.32
C GLN A 83 -1.58 -28.57 24.13
N GLY A 84 -1.48 -27.72 25.14
CA GLY A 84 -0.30 -27.58 25.98
C GLY A 84 0.82 -26.70 25.39
N GLU A 85 0.57 -26.04 24.26
CA GLU A 85 1.48 -25.04 23.70
C GLU A 85 1.33 -23.70 24.45
N ASP A 86 2.47 -23.17 24.90
CA ASP A 86 2.51 -21.86 25.55
C ASP A 86 2.10 -20.74 24.60
N GLU A 87 1.60 -19.65 25.17
CA GLU A 87 1.27 -18.47 24.39
C GLU A 87 2.53 -17.75 23.90
N CYS A 88 2.64 -17.57 22.58
CA CYS A 88 3.64 -16.70 21.98
C CYS A 88 3.04 -15.31 21.80
N LEU A 89 3.39 -14.40 22.70
CA LEU A 89 2.87 -13.04 22.69
C LEU A 89 3.48 -12.23 21.55
N HIS A 90 2.64 -11.57 20.78
CA HIS A 90 3.02 -10.66 19.70
C HIS A 90 2.40 -9.29 19.92
N GLY A 91 3.07 -8.25 19.41
CA GLY A 91 2.54 -6.89 19.40
C GLY A 91 1.34 -6.72 18.44
N PRO A 92 0.88 -5.47 18.28
CA PRO A 92 -0.13 -5.14 17.27
C PRO A 92 0.35 -5.52 15.87
N PHE A 93 -0.58 -5.54 14.91
CA PHE A 93 -0.27 -5.82 13.52
C PHE A 93 0.89 -4.96 13.00
N ALA A 94 1.85 -5.61 12.34
CA ALA A 94 2.95 -4.95 11.65
C ALA A 94 2.89 -5.28 10.15
N PRO A 95 2.87 -4.27 9.26
CA PRO A 95 2.88 -4.53 7.82
C PRO A 95 4.20 -5.15 7.37
N LEU A 96 4.19 -5.94 6.30
CA LEU A 96 5.37 -6.67 5.85
C LEU A 96 6.58 -5.76 5.57
N SER A 97 6.33 -4.57 5.02
CA SER A 97 7.38 -3.57 4.76
C SER A 97 8.14 -3.11 6.02
N SER A 98 7.55 -3.20 7.21
CA SER A 98 8.21 -2.80 8.46
C SER A 98 9.41 -3.69 8.82
N PHE A 99 9.50 -4.90 8.27
CA PHE A 99 10.59 -5.85 8.53
C PHE A 99 11.75 -5.73 7.54
N PHE A 100 11.65 -4.83 6.53
CA PHE A 100 12.63 -4.73 5.47
C PHE A 100 13.01 -3.28 5.16
N THR A 101 14.29 -3.03 4.94
CA THR A 101 14.76 -1.73 4.49
C THR A 101 14.21 -1.41 3.10
N ARG A 102 13.54 -0.25 2.97
CA ARG A 102 13.09 0.28 1.69
C ARG A 102 14.29 0.51 0.76
N LYS A 103 14.17 0.07 -0.50
CA LYS A 103 15.17 0.33 -1.54
C LYS A 103 14.60 1.29 -2.55
N ALA A 104 15.31 2.40 -2.79
CA ALA A 104 14.92 3.35 -3.81
C ALA A 104 15.08 2.73 -5.22
N PRO A 105 14.18 3.07 -6.17
CA PRO A 105 14.31 2.65 -7.55
C PRO A 105 15.54 3.29 -8.23
N PRO A 106 15.91 2.82 -9.43
CA PRO A 106 17.01 3.39 -10.21
C PRO A 106 16.88 4.90 -10.40
N ASN A 107 18.02 5.58 -10.51
CA ASN A 107 18.05 7.02 -10.77
C ASN A 107 17.38 7.32 -12.14
N PRO A 108 16.35 8.20 -12.20
CA PRO A 108 15.64 8.52 -13.43
C PRO A 108 16.52 9.18 -14.50
N ALA A 109 17.63 9.81 -14.11
CA ALA A 109 18.63 10.33 -15.04
C ALA A 109 19.46 9.22 -15.71
N LYS A 110 19.48 8.01 -15.15
CA LYS A 110 20.17 6.83 -15.71
C LYS A 110 19.21 5.89 -16.43
N LEU A 111 17.97 5.78 -15.96
CA LEU A 111 16.92 4.97 -16.55
C LEU A 111 15.62 5.74 -16.50
N ALA A 112 15.06 6.10 -17.66
CA ALA A 112 13.83 6.87 -17.73
C ALA A 112 12.72 6.19 -16.92
N PHE A 113 12.07 6.96 -16.06
CA PHE A 113 10.96 6.50 -15.23
C PHE A 113 9.63 6.85 -15.90
N HIS A 114 8.73 5.89 -15.97
CA HIS A 114 7.38 6.06 -16.46
C HIS A 114 6.40 5.29 -15.55
N THR A 115 5.29 5.94 -15.21
CA THR A 115 4.19 5.27 -14.53
C THR A 115 2.85 5.89 -14.92
N THR A 116 1.82 5.05 -14.96
CA THR A 116 0.40 5.43 -15.01
C THR A 116 -0.32 5.03 -13.72
N PHE A 117 0.42 4.70 -12.65
CA PHE A 117 -0.11 4.23 -11.36
C PHE A 117 -1.04 3.02 -11.50
N SER A 118 -0.74 2.12 -12.44
CA SER A 118 -1.54 0.93 -12.69
C SER A 118 -1.07 -0.26 -11.85
N PRO A 119 -1.96 -0.86 -11.04
CA PRO A 119 -1.71 -2.12 -10.35
C PRO A 119 -1.82 -3.35 -11.28
N GLY A 120 -2.04 -3.17 -12.59
CA GLY A 120 -2.30 -4.26 -13.54
C GLY A 120 -3.76 -4.71 -13.59
N VAL A 121 -4.67 -3.93 -12.99
CA VAL A 121 -6.12 -4.14 -13.03
C VAL A 121 -6.83 -2.80 -13.25
N GLY A 122 -8.10 -2.82 -13.68
CA GLY A 122 -8.91 -1.61 -13.80
C GLY A 122 -10.37 -1.90 -14.20
N ARG A 123 -11.26 -0.93 -13.98
CA ARG A 123 -12.68 -1.03 -14.39
C ARG A 123 -12.92 -0.57 -15.83
N ALA A 124 -12.15 0.42 -16.25
CA ALA A 124 -12.18 0.97 -17.58
C ALA A 124 -10.75 1.11 -18.14
N TRP A 125 -10.65 1.51 -19.39
CA TRP A 125 -9.40 1.80 -20.09
C TRP A 125 -9.48 3.22 -20.64
N PHE A 126 -8.56 4.07 -20.20
CA PHE A 126 -8.46 5.47 -20.58
C PHE A 126 -7.28 5.69 -21.51
N VAL A 127 -7.45 6.62 -22.44
CA VAL A 127 -6.39 7.13 -23.31
C VAL A 127 -6.50 8.65 -23.37
N ASN A 128 -5.45 9.34 -22.90
CA ASN A 128 -5.42 10.79 -22.76
C ASN A 128 -6.64 11.37 -22.01
N GLY A 129 -7.06 10.71 -20.92
CA GLY A 129 -8.19 11.15 -20.08
C GLY A 129 -9.58 10.77 -20.63
N GLU A 130 -9.66 10.13 -21.80
CA GLU A 130 -10.93 9.70 -22.38
C GLU A 130 -11.13 8.20 -22.19
N GLU A 131 -12.27 7.80 -21.62
CA GLU A 131 -12.66 6.39 -21.52
C GLU A 131 -12.84 5.79 -22.92
N LYS A 132 -12.10 4.73 -23.23
CA LYS A 132 -12.18 3.98 -24.49
C LYS A 132 -12.92 2.67 -24.36
N SER A 133 -12.92 2.07 -23.18
CA SER A 133 -13.69 0.87 -22.89
C SER A 133 -13.94 0.72 -21.40
N SER A 134 -15.10 0.20 -21.03
CA SER A 134 -15.40 -0.24 -19.66
C SER A 134 -15.93 -1.67 -19.69
N GLN A 135 -15.58 -2.44 -18.65
CA GLN A 135 -16.09 -3.79 -18.45
C GLN A 135 -16.77 -3.89 -17.08
N PRO A 136 -17.96 -4.54 -16.95
CA PRO A 136 -18.66 -4.63 -15.68
C PRO A 136 -17.84 -5.26 -14.55
N THR A 137 -16.99 -6.24 -14.89
CA THR A 137 -16.09 -6.93 -13.96
C THR A 137 -14.67 -6.35 -13.94
N GLY A 138 -14.40 -5.32 -14.75
CA GLY A 138 -13.07 -4.82 -15.01
C GLY A 138 -12.19 -5.80 -15.81
N TRP A 139 -10.90 -5.51 -15.87
CA TRP A 139 -9.89 -6.26 -16.58
C TRP A 139 -8.65 -6.51 -15.70
N THR A 140 -7.89 -7.53 -16.05
CA THR A 140 -6.55 -7.82 -15.49
C THR A 140 -5.56 -7.98 -16.64
N ASP A 141 -4.43 -7.28 -16.55
CA ASP A 141 -3.32 -7.37 -17.49
C ASP A 141 -2.04 -6.91 -16.80
N ILE A 142 -1.24 -7.87 -16.33
CA ILE A 142 0.00 -7.62 -15.57
C ILE A 142 1.06 -6.93 -16.45
N ASP A 143 0.98 -7.06 -17.78
CA ASP A 143 1.89 -6.34 -18.68
C ASP A 143 1.65 -4.82 -18.63
N LYS A 144 0.54 -4.38 -18.05
CA LYS A 144 0.20 -2.95 -17.85
C LYS A 144 0.54 -2.45 -16.45
N GLN A 145 0.99 -3.33 -15.55
CA GLN A 145 1.40 -2.93 -14.21
C GLN A 145 2.63 -2.00 -14.28
N CYS A 146 2.60 -0.94 -13.47
CA CYS A 146 3.74 -0.03 -13.31
C CYS A 146 3.86 0.42 -11.85
N SER A 147 4.83 1.29 -11.55
CA SER A 147 5.02 1.77 -10.17
C SER A 147 3.79 2.51 -9.66
N ILE A 148 3.22 2.06 -8.55
CA ILE A 148 2.08 2.70 -7.88
C ILE A 148 2.50 3.79 -6.88
N GLY A 149 3.81 4.11 -6.80
CA GLY A 149 4.36 5.12 -5.89
C GLY A 149 4.64 4.60 -4.48
N ASP A 150 5.90 4.35 -4.13
CA ASP A 150 6.28 3.80 -2.82
C ASP A 150 6.22 4.80 -1.66
N MET A 151 6.11 6.11 -1.95
CA MET A 151 6.08 7.17 -0.94
C MET A 151 4.66 7.65 -0.59
N VAL A 152 3.64 7.25 -1.35
CA VAL A 152 2.25 7.63 -1.07
C VAL A 152 1.49 6.64 -0.19
N TRP A 153 2.11 5.50 0.14
CA TRP A 153 1.49 4.44 0.94
C TRP A 153 2.26 4.18 2.24
N PRO A 154 1.58 3.79 3.34
CA PRO A 154 0.11 3.69 3.46
C PRO A 154 -0.58 5.06 3.55
N LYS A 155 0.19 6.09 3.93
CA LYS A 155 -0.25 7.47 4.06
C LYS A 155 0.85 8.36 3.45
N PRO A 156 0.50 9.26 2.51
CA PRO A 156 1.47 10.20 1.95
C PRO A 156 1.90 11.21 2.99
N GLU A 157 3.18 11.56 2.97
CA GLU A 157 3.71 12.71 3.71
C GLU A 157 3.43 13.98 2.89
N LEU A 158 2.78 14.97 3.52
CA LEU A 158 2.48 16.26 2.91
C LEU A 158 3.21 17.33 3.71
N VAL A 159 4.09 18.07 3.03
CA VAL A 159 4.95 19.08 3.66
C VAL A 159 4.64 20.44 3.06
N TRP A 160 4.33 21.42 3.93
CA TRP A 160 4.26 22.83 3.52
C TRP A 160 5.65 23.31 3.11
N GLU A 161 5.74 24.02 1.99
CA GLU A 161 7.03 24.59 1.56
C GLU A 161 7.41 25.85 2.33
N ASP A 162 6.45 26.50 2.97
CA ASP A 162 6.66 27.73 3.73
C ASP A 162 7.14 27.41 5.16
N GLU A 163 8.45 27.48 5.38
CA GLU A 163 9.07 27.38 6.70
C GLU A 163 8.72 28.62 7.55
N GLY A 164 7.71 28.54 8.41
CA GLY A 164 7.45 29.62 9.38
C GLY A 164 6.09 29.68 10.05
N TYR A 165 5.11 28.89 9.62
CA TYR A 165 3.78 28.87 10.22
C TYR A 165 3.62 27.70 11.20
N ASN A 166 3.35 28.03 12.48
CA ASN A 166 2.98 27.07 13.53
C ASN A 166 1.52 26.59 13.39
N GLU A 167 1.09 26.25 12.17
CA GLU A 167 -0.21 25.60 11.95
C GLU A 167 -0.02 24.09 11.91
N ARG A 168 -1.12 23.36 12.15
CA ARG A 168 -1.09 21.89 12.05
C ARG A 168 -0.81 21.47 10.61
N ASP A 169 -0.01 20.43 10.48
CA ASP A 169 0.29 19.83 9.19
C ASP A 169 -0.99 19.37 8.49
N PRO A 170 -1.05 19.53 7.17
CA PRO A 170 -2.20 19.12 6.38
C PRO A 170 -2.25 17.59 6.30
N ILE A 171 -3.47 17.05 6.27
CA ILE A 171 -3.65 15.61 6.20
C ILE A 171 -3.85 15.23 4.74
N ALA A 172 -3.04 14.32 4.23
CA ALA A 172 -3.19 13.73 2.92
C ALA A 172 -3.54 12.25 3.01
N LEU A 173 -4.44 11.81 2.14
CA LEU A 173 -4.76 10.40 1.88
C LEU A 173 -4.50 10.09 0.42
N ALA A 174 -4.11 8.85 0.15
CA ALA A 174 -3.89 8.33 -1.19
C ALA A 174 -4.84 7.18 -1.48
N GLU A 175 -5.38 7.15 -2.70
CA GLU A 175 -6.26 6.10 -3.21
C GLU A 175 -5.94 5.80 -4.67
N LEU A 176 -6.07 4.54 -5.07
CA LEU A 176 -6.11 4.19 -6.49
C LEU A 176 -7.53 4.43 -6.99
N CYS A 177 -7.70 5.42 -7.86
CA CYS A 177 -8.97 5.74 -8.48
C CYS A 177 -9.08 4.95 -9.80
N MET A 178 -10.06 4.06 -9.92
CA MET A 178 -10.31 3.30 -11.16
C MET A 178 -11.48 3.86 -11.98
N GLU A 179 -12.05 4.98 -11.54
CA GLU A 179 -13.14 5.69 -12.21
C GLU A 179 -12.64 6.77 -13.19
N ASP A 180 -11.38 7.19 -13.04
CA ASP A 180 -10.75 8.19 -13.90
C ASP A 180 -9.24 7.93 -13.99
N ALA A 181 -8.68 8.10 -15.19
CA ALA A 181 -7.26 7.96 -15.44
C ALA A 181 -6.81 8.71 -16.69
N TRP A 182 -5.55 9.13 -16.74
CA TRP A 182 -4.97 9.68 -17.96
C TRP A 182 -4.70 8.59 -19.01
N ASN A 183 -4.05 7.49 -18.60
CA ASN A 183 -3.78 6.34 -19.46
C ASN A 183 -3.87 5.05 -18.64
N GLY A 184 -4.48 3.99 -19.20
CA GLY A 184 -4.65 2.71 -18.52
C GLY A 184 -5.93 2.65 -17.70
N GLY A 185 -5.94 1.99 -16.54
CA GLY A 185 -7.17 1.72 -15.78
C GLY A 185 -7.28 2.39 -14.42
N SER A 186 -6.29 3.20 -14.03
CA SER A 186 -6.30 3.87 -12.74
C SER A 186 -5.46 5.14 -12.73
N SER A 187 -5.74 6.00 -11.76
CA SER A 187 -4.90 7.14 -11.38
C SER A 187 -4.61 7.10 -9.88
N LEU A 188 -3.58 7.85 -9.47
CA LEU A 188 -3.36 8.17 -8.07
C LEU A 188 -4.20 9.38 -7.69
N ARG A 189 -5.19 9.20 -6.80
CA ARG A 189 -5.99 10.27 -6.23
C ARG A 189 -5.43 10.66 -4.88
N LEU A 190 -5.09 11.94 -4.72
CA LEU A 190 -4.69 12.54 -3.44
C LEU A 190 -5.85 13.35 -2.89
N ILE A 191 -6.25 13.05 -1.65
CA ILE A 191 -7.28 13.78 -0.94
C ILE A 191 -6.59 14.55 0.18
N VAL A 192 -6.58 15.88 0.07
CA VAL A 192 -5.90 16.76 1.01
C VAL A 192 -6.93 17.51 1.86
N SER A 193 -6.77 17.46 3.17
CA SER A 193 -7.58 18.17 4.15
C SER A 193 -6.70 19.15 4.90
N THR A 194 -7.09 20.43 4.88
CA THR A 194 -6.38 21.52 5.57
C THR A 194 -7.31 22.19 6.57
N HIS A 195 -6.74 22.83 7.60
CA HIS A 195 -7.51 23.70 8.46
C HIS A 195 -7.77 25.04 7.75
N THR A 196 -8.97 25.58 7.90
CA THR A 196 -9.31 26.92 7.42
C THR A 196 -8.68 27.96 8.34
N SER A 197 -7.98 28.94 7.76
CA SER A 197 -7.48 30.12 8.48
C SER A 197 -8.27 31.33 7.98
N ASP A 198 -8.91 32.06 8.90
CA ASP A 198 -9.66 33.30 8.60
C ASP A 198 -8.74 34.52 8.42
N ALA A 199 -7.43 34.31 8.31
CA ALA A 199 -6.46 35.38 8.11
C ALA A 199 -6.51 35.90 6.66
N ASP A 200 -6.62 37.22 6.51
CA ASP A 200 -6.71 37.94 5.23
C ASP A 200 -5.52 37.69 4.25
N ASP A 201 -4.45 37.03 4.72
CA ASP A 201 -3.25 36.67 3.93
C ASP A 201 -3.27 35.24 3.35
N ALA A 202 -4.34 34.46 3.53
CA ALA A 202 -4.45 33.06 3.09
C ALA A 202 -4.66 32.86 1.56
N SER A 203 -4.05 33.69 0.72
CA SER A 203 -4.36 33.72 -0.72
C SER A 203 -3.67 32.62 -1.55
N PHE A 204 -2.54 32.08 -1.08
CA PHE A 204 -1.83 30.98 -1.74
C PHE A 204 -0.92 30.24 -0.76
N ARG A 205 -0.90 28.91 -0.81
CA ARG A 205 0.08 28.06 -0.11
C ARG A 205 0.55 26.95 -1.03
N GLN A 206 1.83 26.60 -0.94
CA GLN A 206 2.42 25.51 -1.69
C GLN A 206 2.74 24.34 -0.75
N ALA A 207 2.35 23.14 -1.17
CA ALA A 207 2.68 21.91 -0.49
C ALA A 207 3.23 20.90 -1.48
N SER A 208 4.14 20.05 -1.00
CA SER A 208 4.75 18.99 -1.78
C SER A 208 4.32 17.61 -1.26
N VAL A 209 4.00 16.71 -2.20
CA VAL A 209 3.76 15.28 -1.92
C VAL A 209 4.75 14.45 -2.74
N PRO A 210 5.71 13.78 -2.08
CA PRO A 210 6.56 12.82 -2.75
C PRO A 210 5.74 11.58 -3.17
N SER A 211 5.85 11.15 -4.43
CA SER A 211 5.14 9.95 -4.91
C SER A 211 6.03 8.72 -5.05
N ASN A 212 7.28 8.88 -5.48
CA ASN A 212 8.23 7.78 -5.71
C ASN A 212 9.61 8.15 -5.15
N ALA A 213 10.25 7.25 -4.40
CA ALA A 213 11.63 7.41 -3.98
C ALA A 213 12.54 7.50 -5.21
N VAL A 214 13.66 8.20 -5.08
CA VAL A 214 14.67 8.27 -6.14
C VAL A 214 16.05 8.09 -5.51
N ARG A 215 16.83 7.15 -6.05
CA ARG A 215 18.24 7.03 -5.66
C ARG A 215 19.05 8.15 -6.32
N MET A 216 19.34 9.21 -5.56
CA MET A 216 20.40 10.15 -5.91
C MET A 216 21.74 9.39 -5.85
N ALA A 217 22.60 9.59 -6.85
CA ALA A 217 23.82 8.80 -7.05
C ALA A 217 24.80 8.89 -5.87
#